data_AF-A0A4P6DBJ6-F1
#
_entry.id   AF-A0A4P6DBJ6-F1
#
_cell.length_a   1.000
_cell.length_b   1.000
_cell.length_c   1.000
_cell.angle_alpha   90.00
_cell.angle_beta   90.00
_cell.angle_gamma   90.00
#
_symmetry.space_group_name_H-M   'P 1'
#
loop_
_entity.id
_entity.type
_entity.pdbx_description
1 polymer ?
#
loop_
_entity_poly.entity_id
_entity_poly.type
_entity_poly.pdbx_seq_one_letter_code
_entity_poly.pdbx_strand_id
1 'polypeptide(L)'
;MNNITDNLLVIKNGLDSEVDKLEIRVKDFESRIQAENYVYIQKPPRPRYDSYQFRNYGRDWGDDEELIIDNCADNLLNKTAFIGSINMFLELLFTEYKVTLTNFAREIEDFTMQLTAMKISAYLNYAEHMLNGTELIESKMADWQKERFTELEIYQLKQFFKAKELIESLKVLVNRQQKFENTILEKIKDTRLAYVCCRKSFNFEVEGVDCNRPTENATVDGTVD
;
A
#
# COMPACT_ATOMS: atom_id res chain seq x y z
N MET A 1 22.83 -17.95 -20.09
CA MET A 1 22.12 -18.27 -18.83
C MET A 1 22.52 -17.38 -17.65
N ASN A 2 23.81 -17.16 -17.30
CA ASN A 2 24.17 -16.25 -16.19
C ASN A 2 23.51 -14.87 -16.30
N ASN A 3 23.49 -14.30 -17.51
CA ASN A 3 22.88 -13.00 -17.80
C ASN A 3 21.37 -12.91 -17.46
N ILE A 4 20.65 -14.04 -17.38
CA ILE A 4 19.20 -14.06 -17.13
C ILE A 4 18.88 -14.06 -15.64
N THR A 5 19.62 -14.85 -14.84
CA THR A 5 19.50 -14.78 -13.38
C THR A 5 19.83 -13.38 -12.90
N ASP A 6 20.89 -12.78 -13.45
CA ASP A 6 21.28 -11.39 -13.16
C ASP A 6 20.14 -10.42 -13.52
N ASN A 7 19.49 -10.58 -14.69
CA ASN A 7 18.35 -9.76 -15.09
C ASN A 7 17.13 -9.92 -14.15
N LEU A 8 16.78 -11.14 -13.74
CA LEU A 8 15.66 -11.38 -12.82
C LEU A 8 15.95 -10.79 -11.43
N LEU A 9 17.21 -10.87 -10.98
CA LEU A 9 17.66 -10.26 -9.74
C LEU A 9 17.58 -8.73 -9.80
N VAL A 10 17.99 -8.14 -10.92
CA VAL A 10 17.87 -6.69 -11.18
C VAL A 10 16.40 -6.26 -11.15
N ILE A 11 15.50 -7.02 -11.79
CA ILE A 11 14.06 -6.75 -11.76
C ILE A 11 13.54 -6.80 -10.32
N LYS A 12 13.87 -7.86 -9.57
CA LYS A 12 13.46 -7.99 -8.16
C LYS A 12 13.94 -6.81 -7.32
N ASN A 13 15.21 -6.45 -7.42
CA ASN A 13 15.77 -5.33 -6.66
C ASN A 13 15.15 -3.99 -7.06
N GLY A 14 14.78 -3.83 -8.34
CA GLY A 14 14.00 -2.69 -8.81
C GLY A 14 12.62 -2.63 -8.16
N LEU A 15 11.90 -3.76 -8.11
CA LEU A 15 10.58 -3.84 -7.46
C LEU A 15 10.65 -3.56 -5.96
N ASP A 16 11.62 -4.14 -5.24
CA ASP A 16 11.84 -3.82 -3.82
C ASP A 16 12.05 -2.32 -3.61
N SER A 17 12.89 -1.70 -4.43
CA SER A 17 13.17 -0.25 -4.31
C SER A 17 11.92 0.59 -4.53
N GLU A 18 11.06 0.21 -5.48
CA GLU A 18 9.81 0.93 -5.72
C GLU A 18 8.81 0.77 -4.55
N VAL A 19 8.76 -0.40 -3.92
CA VAL A 19 7.96 -0.60 -2.70
C VAL A 19 8.45 0.29 -1.57
N ASP A 20 9.76 0.35 -1.34
CA ASP A 20 10.34 1.19 -0.30
C ASP A 20 10.01 2.67 -0.52
N LYS A 21 10.08 3.15 -1.78
CA LYS A 21 9.68 4.52 -2.13
C LYS A 21 8.19 4.77 -1.86
N LEU A 22 7.33 3.80 -2.18
CA LEU A 22 5.89 3.90 -1.90
C LEU A 22 5.63 3.99 -0.40
N GLU A 23 6.30 3.17 0.42
CA GLU A 23 6.18 3.23 1.87
C GLU A 23 6.62 4.57 2.45
N ILE A 24 7.73 5.12 1.97
CA ILE A 24 8.22 6.44 2.40
C ILE A 24 7.19 7.52 2.05
N ARG A 25 6.67 7.51 0.82
CA ARG A 25 5.64 8.47 0.40
C ARG A 25 4.39 8.38 1.27
N VAL A 26 3.94 7.17 1.56
CA VAL A 26 2.76 6.94 2.41
C VAL A 26 2.98 7.45 3.83
N LYS A 27 4.16 7.21 4.42
CA LYS A 27 4.49 7.70 5.77
C LYS A 27 4.57 9.22 5.83
N ASP A 28 5.10 9.86 4.77
CA ASP A 28 5.08 11.31 4.63
C ASP A 28 3.64 11.84 4.55
N PHE A 29 2.80 11.20 3.73
CA PHE A 29 1.38 11.52 3.64
C PHE A 29 0.67 11.40 4.99
N GLU A 30 0.85 10.29 5.71
CA GLU A 30 0.31 10.08 7.05
C GLU A 30 0.76 11.19 8.01
N SER A 31 2.05 11.52 8.02
CA SER A 31 2.61 12.58 8.89
C SER A 31 1.97 13.93 8.62
N ARG A 32 1.70 14.25 7.34
CA ARG A 32 0.98 15.46 6.95
C ARG A 32 -0.46 15.44 7.43
N ILE A 33 -1.16 14.31 7.29
CA ILE A 33 -2.52 14.16 7.79
C ILE A 33 -2.57 14.33 9.31
N GLN A 34 -1.64 13.72 10.05
CA GLN A 34 -1.55 13.86 11.50
C GLN A 34 -1.33 15.31 11.96
N ALA A 35 -0.72 16.16 11.13
CA ALA A 35 -0.47 17.57 11.41
C ALA A 35 -1.68 18.50 11.16
N GLU A 36 -2.76 18.00 10.53
CA GLU A 36 -3.99 18.76 10.23
C GLU A 36 -4.85 19.01 11.49
N ASN A 37 -4.33 19.81 12.42
CA ASN A 37 -4.93 20.04 13.74
C ASN A 37 -6.34 20.67 13.72
N TYR A 38 -6.77 21.26 12.60
CA TYR A 38 -8.09 21.90 12.46
C TYR A 38 -9.22 20.92 12.10
N VAL A 39 -8.88 19.67 11.81
CA VAL A 39 -9.80 18.63 11.32
C VAL A 39 -10.13 17.62 12.44
N TYR A 40 -9.38 17.68 13.54
CA TYR A 40 -9.49 16.79 14.68
C TYR A 40 -10.07 17.47 15.90
N ILE A 41 -10.78 16.68 16.71
CA ILE A 41 -11.18 17.07 18.06
C ILE A 41 -9.92 17.35 18.90
N GLN A 42 -9.67 18.61 19.27
CA GLN A 42 -8.48 19.00 20.03
C GLN A 42 -8.60 18.74 21.55
N LYS A 43 -9.82 18.71 22.08
CA LYS A 43 -10.14 18.35 23.47
C LYS A 43 -11.44 17.54 23.46
N PRO A 44 -11.58 16.49 24.30
CA PRO A 44 -12.87 15.82 24.44
C PRO A 44 -13.93 16.87 24.79
N PRO A 45 -15.11 16.85 24.14
CA PRO A 45 -16.17 17.79 24.46
C PRO A 45 -16.42 17.72 25.97
N ARG A 46 -16.42 18.87 26.64
CA ARG A 46 -16.79 18.90 28.06
C ARG A 46 -18.23 18.38 28.16
N PRO A 47 -18.63 17.76 29.28
CA PRO A 47 -20.02 17.37 29.46
C PRO A 47 -20.92 18.58 29.16
N ARG A 48 -21.86 18.41 28.22
CA ARG A 48 -22.85 19.45 27.88
C ARG A 48 -23.58 19.82 29.18
N TYR A 49 -23.27 20.98 29.73
CA TYR A 49 -24.05 21.53 30.84
C TYR A 49 -25.43 21.89 30.29
N ASP A 50 -26.49 21.39 30.90
CA ASP A 50 -27.82 21.88 30.57
C ASP A 50 -27.95 23.36 30.97
N SER A 51 -28.93 24.05 30.39
CA SER A 51 -29.15 25.47 30.65
C SER A 51 -29.44 25.78 32.13
N TYR A 52 -29.81 24.77 32.93
CA TYR A 52 -30.06 24.88 34.36
C TYR A 52 -28.76 24.92 35.17
N GLN A 53 -27.77 24.09 34.83
CA GLN A 53 -26.45 24.11 35.47
C GLN A 53 -25.72 25.42 35.20
N PHE A 54 -25.84 25.98 33.99
CA PHE A 54 -25.20 27.27 33.63
C PHE A 54 -25.67 28.45 34.49
N ARG A 55 -26.99 28.54 34.76
CA ARG A 55 -27.57 29.65 35.53
C ARG A 55 -27.13 29.67 36.99
N ASN A 56 -26.73 28.52 37.55
CA ASN A 56 -26.43 28.40 38.97
C ASN A 56 -24.94 28.56 39.31
N TYR A 57 -24.01 28.46 38.35
CA TYR A 57 -22.56 28.49 38.61
C TYR A 57 -21.86 29.80 38.19
N GLY A 58 -22.59 30.83 37.75
CA GLY A 58 -22.08 32.20 37.66
C GLY A 58 -20.87 32.42 36.74
N ARG A 59 -20.74 31.67 35.64
CA ARG A 59 -19.74 32.00 34.61
C ARG A 59 -20.25 33.11 33.70
N ASP A 60 -19.42 34.15 33.55
CA ASP A 60 -19.58 35.19 32.54
C ASP A 60 -19.60 34.59 31.13
N TRP A 61 -20.33 35.25 30.22
CA TRP A 61 -20.47 34.94 28.78
C TRP A 61 -19.15 35.08 27.99
N GLY A 62 -18.02 34.59 28.51
CA GLY A 62 -16.72 34.60 27.85
C GLY A 62 -16.49 33.46 26.87
N ASP A 63 -17.40 32.48 26.81
CA ASP A 63 -17.17 31.18 26.17
C ASP A 63 -18.15 30.88 25.01
N ASP A 64 -18.67 31.89 24.31
CA ASP A 64 -19.49 31.67 23.09
C ASP A 64 -18.70 30.87 22.03
N GLU A 65 -17.38 31.12 21.92
CA GLU A 65 -16.49 30.33 21.06
C GLU A 65 -16.31 28.89 21.58
N GLU A 66 -16.27 28.66 22.89
CA GLU A 66 -16.16 27.32 23.50
C GLU A 66 -17.47 26.51 23.29
N LEU A 67 -18.65 27.15 23.40
CA LEU A 67 -19.96 26.53 23.18
C LEU A 67 -20.20 26.17 21.70
N ILE A 68 -19.72 27.01 20.76
CA ILE A 68 -19.78 26.75 19.32
C ILE A 68 -18.82 25.62 18.93
N ILE A 69 -17.61 25.58 19.51
CA ILE A 69 -16.68 24.46 19.33
C ILE A 69 -17.34 23.16 19.78
N ASP A 70 -18.01 23.13 20.93
CA ASP A 70 -18.70 21.94 21.43
C ASP A 70 -19.90 21.52 20.54
N ASN A 71 -20.63 22.47 19.95
CA ASN A 71 -21.76 22.18 19.04
C ASN A 71 -21.31 21.76 17.63
N CYS A 72 -20.13 22.21 17.19
CA CYS A 72 -19.58 21.87 15.88
C CYS A 72 -18.55 20.72 15.93
N ALA A 73 -18.13 20.29 17.13
CA ALA A 73 -17.14 19.23 17.34
C ALA A 73 -17.58 17.87 16.77
N ASP A 74 -18.90 17.62 16.69
CA ASP A 74 -19.44 16.40 16.08
C ASP A 74 -19.12 16.30 14.57
N ASN A 75 -18.75 17.41 13.93
CA ASN A 75 -18.30 17.43 12.53
C ASN A 75 -16.80 17.12 12.38
N LEU A 76 -16.02 17.05 13.46
CA LEU A 76 -14.58 16.78 13.45
C LEU A 76 -14.28 15.28 13.53
N LEU A 77 -13.11 14.87 13.07
CA LEU A 77 -12.67 13.48 13.13
C LEU A 77 -12.10 13.13 14.51
N ASN A 78 -12.38 11.91 14.98
CA ASN A 78 -11.63 11.31 16.07
C ASN A 78 -10.23 10.94 15.58
N LYS A 79 -9.21 11.69 16.02
CA LYS A 79 -7.83 11.53 15.56
C LYS A 79 -7.31 10.10 15.73
N THR A 80 -7.48 9.53 16.93
CA THR A 80 -6.97 8.19 17.24
C THR A 80 -7.59 7.13 16.36
N ALA A 81 -8.92 7.13 16.22
CA ALA A 81 -9.63 6.15 15.40
C ALA A 81 -9.31 6.33 13.91
N PHE A 82 -9.27 7.57 13.43
CA PHE A 82 -9.02 7.87 12.02
C PHE A 82 -7.58 7.49 11.61
N ILE A 83 -6.57 7.93 12.36
CA ILE A 83 -5.18 7.56 12.11
C ILE A 83 -4.97 6.05 12.27
N GLY A 84 -5.58 5.42 13.29
CA GLY A 84 -5.53 3.97 13.47
C GLY A 84 -6.07 3.20 12.26
N SER A 85 -7.17 3.68 11.65
CA SER A 85 -7.75 3.08 10.44
C SER A 85 -6.85 3.22 9.21
N ILE A 86 -6.18 4.37 9.06
CA ILE A 86 -5.20 4.60 7.99
C ILE A 86 -4.06 3.59 8.15
N ASN A 87 -3.49 3.48 9.35
CA ASN A 87 -2.33 2.63 9.59
C ASN A 87 -2.63 1.16 9.35
N MET A 88 -3.81 0.69 9.75
CA MET A 88 -4.26 -0.68 9.46
C MET A 88 -4.39 -0.94 7.96
N PHE A 89 -4.95 0.01 7.20
CA PHE A 89 -5.03 -0.12 5.75
C PHE A 89 -3.65 -0.18 5.10
N LEU A 90 -2.72 0.67 5.55
CA LEU A 90 -1.35 0.70 5.03
C LEU A 90 -0.61 -0.61 5.31
N GLU A 91 -0.75 -1.18 6.50
CA GLU A 91 -0.20 -2.50 6.83
C GLU A 91 -0.73 -3.58 5.88
N LEU A 92 -2.04 -3.61 5.65
CA LEU A 92 -2.66 -4.56 4.72
C LEU A 92 -2.18 -4.35 3.29
N LEU A 93 -2.09 -3.09 2.85
CA LEU A 93 -1.70 -2.71 1.50
C LEU A 93 -0.33 -3.30 1.11
N PHE A 94 0.66 -3.25 2.01
CA PHE A 94 2.02 -3.71 1.71
C PHE A 94 2.29 -5.18 2.07
N THR A 95 1.54 -5.77 3.01
CA THR A 95 1.80 -7.14 3.50
C THR A 95 1.76 -8.17 2.38
N GLU A 96 0.69 -8.16 1.57
CA GLU A 96 0.53 -9.13 0.48
C GLU A 96 1.66 -9.03 -0.55
N TYR A 97 2.06 -7.80 -0.89
CA TYR A 97 3.11 -7.57 -1.87
C TYR A 97 4.48 -8.03 -1.38
N LYS A 98 4.83 -7.74 -0.11
CA LYS A 98 6.10 -8.18 0.52
C LYS A 98 6.22 -9.70 0.56
N VAL A 99 5.14 -10.39 0.92
CA VAL A 99 5.11 -11.86 0.93
C VAL A 99 5.38 -12.40 -0.48
N THR A 100 4.74 -11.80 -1.49
CA THR A 100 4.89 -12.23 -2.89
C THR A 100 6.32 -12.01 -3.41
N LEU A 101 6.92 -10.84 -3.14
CA LEU A 101 8.33 -10.56 -3.47
C LEU A 101 9.30 -11.54 -2.80
N THR A 102 9.07 -11.85 -1.52
CA THR A 102 9.89 -12.80 -0.76
C THR A 102 9.84 -14.19 -1.37
N ASN A 103 8.64 -14.64 -1.76
CA ASN A 103 8.46 -15.93 -2.43
C ASN A 103 9.15 -15.96 -3.80
N PHE A 104 9.04 -14.88 -4.58
CA PHE A 104 9.73 -14.77 -5.87
C PHE A 104 11.25 -14.80 -5.73
N ALA A 105 11.80 -14.12 -4.72
CA ALA A 105 13.24 -14.16 -4.43
C ALA A 105 13.71 -15.59 -4.13
N ARG A 106 12.94 -16.35 -3.34
CA ARG A 106 13.23 -17.76 -3.04
C ARG A 106 13.24 -18.63 -4.29
N GLU A 107 12.31 -18.39 -5.22
CA GLU A 107 12.27 -19.13 -6.48
C GLU A 107 13.44 -18.82 -7.42
N ILE A 108 13.93 -17.57 -7.44
CA ILE A 108 15.14 -17.22 -8.18
C ILE A 108 16.37 -17.92 -7.58
N GLU A 109 16.45 -17.99 -6.26
CA GLU A 109 17.54 -18.69 -5.57
C GLU A 109 17.52 -20.20 -5.87
N ASP A 110 16.35 -20.84 -5.81
CA ASP A 110 16.15 -22.23 -6.19
C ASP A 110 16.57 -22.49 -7.65
N PHE A 111 16.16 -21.62 -8.58
CA PHE A 111 16.60 -21.69 -9.98
C PHE A 111 18.11 -21.62 -10.12
N THR A 112 18.76 -20.71 -9.40
CA THR A 112 20.21 -20.51 -9.44
C THR A 112 20.94 -21.75 -8.93
N MET A 113 20.42 -22.36 -7.86
CA MET A 113 20.94 -23.59 -7.31
C MET A 113 20.80 -24.75 -8.30
N GLN A 114 19.62 -24.94 -8.91
CA GLN A 114 19.39 -25.97 -9.93
C GLN A 114 20.33 -25.80 -11.14
N LEU A 115 20.51 -24.56 -11.59
CA LEU A 115 21.40 -24.23 -12.71
C LEU A 115 22.87 -24.53 -12.39
N THR A 116 23.29 -24.27 -11.16
CA THR A 116 24.65 -24.58 -10.68
C THR A 116 24.86 -26.08 -10.55
N ALA A 117 23.91 -26.80 -9.95
CA ALA A 117 23.92 -28.25 -9.87
C ALA A 117 24.01 -28.90 -11.27
N MET A 118 23.23 -28.43 -12.23
CA MET A 118 23.29 -28.94 -13.61
C MET A 118 24.66 -28.69 -14.27
N LYS A 119 25.26 -27.52 -14.09
CA LYS A 119 26.61 -27.25 -14.59
C LYS A 119 27.65 -28.20 -13.98
N ILE A 120 27.57 -28.43 -12.67
CA ILE A 120 28.48 -29.35 -11.97
C ILE A 120 28.27 -30.78 -12.47
N SER A 121 27.04 -31.26 -12.56
CA SER A 121 26.73 -32.61 -13.08
C SER A 121 27.19 -32.79 -14.52
N ALA A 122 26.99 -31.78 -15.39
CA ALA A 122 27.49 -31.82 -16.76
C ALA A 122 29.02 -31.90 -16.81
N TYR A 123 29.71 -31.14 -15.95
CA TYR A 123 31.17 -31.16 -15.85
C TYR A 123 31.71 -32.48 -15.30
N LEU A 124 31.15 -32.99 -14.21
CA LEU A 124 31.51 -34.28 -13.62
C LEU A 124 31.32 -35.40 -14.62
N ASN A 125 30.18 -35.44 -15.29
CA ASN A 125 29.94 -36.41 -16.36
C ASN A 125 30.95 -36.30 -17.50
N TYR A 126 31.28 -35.07 -17.94
CA TYR A 126 32.31 -34.87 -18.98
C TYR A 126 33.69 -35.36 -18.51
N ALA A 127 34.04 -35.11 -17.24
CA ALA A 127 35.31 -35.51 -16.66
C ALA A 127 35.41 -37.03 -16.38
N GLU A 128 34.34 -37.65 -15.87
CA GLU A 128 34.25 -39.10 -15.61
C GLU A 128 34.20 -39.92 -16.90
N HIS A 129 33.57 -39.39 -17.95
CA HIS A 129 33.40 -40.08 -19.23
C HIS A 129 34.34 -39.61 -20.34
N MET A 130 35.47 -38.96 -20.01
CA MET A 130 36.48 -38.61 -21.03
C MET A 130 36.83 -39.82 -21.92
N LEU A 131 36.27 -39.85 -23.14
CA LEU A 131 36.75 -40.61 -24.31
C LEU A 131 36.94 -42.14 -24.13
N ASN A 132 35.98 -42.86 -23.54
CA ASN A 132 35.82 -44.31 -23.76
C ASN A 132 34.33 -44.68 -23.59
N GLY A 133 33.48 -44.80 -24.59
CA GLY A 133 33.69 -45.02 -26.02
C GLY A 133 32.64 -46.01 -26.52
N THR A 134 31.40 -45.54 -26.75
CA THR A 134 30.40 -46.14 -27.67
C THR A 134 29.42 -45.04 -28.09
N GLU A 135 28.96 -45.02 -29.34
CA GLU A 135 27.94 -44.08 -29.85
C GLU A 135 26.68 -44.03 -28.96
N LEU A 136 26.36 -45.14 -28.27
CA LEU A 136 25.25 -45.24 -27.34
C LEU A 136 25.41 -44.33 -26.11
N ILE A 137 26.61 -44.25 -25.53
CA ILE A 137 26.87 -43.37 -24.37
C ILE A 137 26.80 -41.90 -24.82
N GLU A 138 27.36 -41.56 -25.97
CA GLU A 138 27.28 -40.21 -26.54
C GLU A 138 25.83 -39.79 -26.82
N SER A 139 25.03 -40.68 -27.41
CA SER A 139 23.61 -40.44 -27.69
C SER A 139 22.80 -40.27 -26.40
N LYS A 140 22.97 -41.14 -25.40
CA LYS A 140 22.24 -41.02 -24.12
C LYS A 140 22.62 -39.76 -23.35
N MET A 141 23.88 -39.34 -23.45
CA MET A 141 24.34 -38.09 -22.85
C MET A 141 23.78 -36.86 -23.56
N ALA A 142 23.70 -36.87 -24.88
CA ALA A 142 23.08 -35.80 -25.66
C ALA A 142 21.57 -35.67 -25.35
N ASP A 143 20.86 -36.80 -25.24
CA ASP A 143 19.43 -36.83 -24.87
C ASP A 143 19.21 -36.27 -23.47
N TRP A 144 19.99 -36.71 -22.48
CA TRP A 144 19.89 -36.22 -21.10
C TRP A 144 20.21 -34.73 -20.99
N GLN A 145 21.26 -34.25 -21.67
CA GLN A 145 21.58 -32.83 -21.72
C GLN A 145 20.41 -32.03 -22.32
N LYS A 146 19.85 -32.49 -23.44
CA LYS A 146 18.73 -31.85 -24.11
C LYS A 146 17.48 -31.78 -23.21
N GLU A 147 17.15 -32.87 -22.51
CA GLU A 147 16.02 -32.90 -21.57
C GLU A 147 16.22 -31.87 -20.45
N ARG A 148 17.40 -31.85 -19.82
CA ARG A 148 17.74 -30.90 -18.75
C ARG A 148 17.76 -29.44 -19.19
N PHE A 149 18.30 -29.15 -20.38
CA PHE A 149 18.23 -27.80 -20.93
C PHE A 149 16.78 -27.37 -21.21
N THR A 150 15.94 -28.29 -21.69
CA THR A 150 14.52 -28.01 -21.92
C THR A 150 13.78 -27.70 -20.61
N GLU A 151 14.02 -28.46 -19.54
CA GLU A 151 13.47 -28.20 -18.20
C GLU A 151 13.87 -26.81 -17.68
N LEU A 152 15.14 -26.43 -17.84
CA LEU A 152 15.64 -25.11 -17.47
C LEU A 152 14.98 -23.99 -18.26
N GLU A 153 14.79 -24.16 -19.57
CA GLU A 153 14.11 -23.17 -20.42
C GLU A 153 12.65 -22.97 -19.99
N ILE A 154 11.95 -24.05 -19.64
CA ILE A 154 10.58 -23.99 -19.11
C ILE A 154 10.55 -23.25 -17.77
N TYR A 155 11.46 -23.60 -16.85
CA TYR A 155 11.54 -22.94 -15.54
C TYR A 155 11.86 -21.45 -15.72
N GLN A 156 12.77 -21.11 -16.62
CA GLN A 156 13.11 -19.74 -16.97
C GLN A 156 11.89 -18.96 -17.47
N LEU A 157 11.14 -19.52 -18.44
CA LEU A 157 9.93 -18.89 -18.95
C LEU A 157 8.92 -18.62 -17.84
N LYS A 158 8.73 -19.60 -16.94
CA LYS A 158 7.85 -19.45 -15.77
C LYS A 158 8.27 -18.28 -14.87
N GLN A 159 9.57 -18.12 -14.60
CA GLN A 159 10.07 -17.00 -13.81
C GLN A 159 9.89 -15.64 -14.50
N PHE A 160 10.04 -15.57 -15.82
CA PHE A 160 9.74 -14.35 -16.58
C PHE A 160 8.26 -13.97 -16.53
N PHE A 161 7.34 -14.94 -16.62
CA PHE A 161 5.91 -14.65 -16.48
C PHE A 161 5.58 -14.14 -15.07
N LYS A 162 6.14 -14.76 -14.03
CA LYS A 162 5.99 -14.28 -12.65
C LYS A 162 6.51 -12.86 -12.44
N ALA A 163 7.67 -12.53 -13.02
CA ALA A 163 8.20 -11.17 -12.96
C ALA A 163 7.23 -10.16 -13.60
N LYS A 164 6.61 -10.50 -14.74
CA LYS A 164 5.60 -9.65 -15.38
C LYS A 164 4.34 -9.51 -14.52
N GLU A 165 3.88 -10.59 -13.90
CA GLU A 165 2.74 -10.56 -12.97
C GLU A 165 3.02 -9.65 -11.76
N LEU A 166 4.24 -9.68 -11.21
CA LEU A 166 4.65 -8.81 -10.10
C LEU A 166 4.67 -7.33 -10.47
N ILE A 167 5.08 -7.00 -11.70
CA ILE A 167 5.03 -5.63 -12.23
C ILE A 167 3.56 -5.18 -12.39
N GLU A 168 2.73 -6.04 -13.00
CA GLU A 168 1.27 -6.16 -12.80
C GLU A 168 0.77 -5.65 -11.46
N SER A 169 1.04 -6.46 -10.45
CA SER A 169 0.55 -6.26 -9.09
C SER A 169 1.06 -4.95 -8.51
N LEU A 170 2.30 -4.53 -8.81
CA LEU A 170 2.83 -3.25 -8.34
C LEU A 170 2.06 -2.06 -8.93
N LYS A 171 1.73 -2.08 -10.23
CA LYS A 171 0.92 -1.01 -10.83
C LYS A 171 -0.46 -0.92 -10.19
N VAL A 172 -1.08 -2.07 -9.92
CA VAL A 172 -2.36 -2.13 -9.21
C VAL A 172 -2.23 -1.56 -7.80
N LEU A 173 -1.14 -1.89 -7.09
CA LEU A 173 -0.83 -1.39 -5.75
C LEU A 173 -0.70 0.13 -5.73
N VAL A 174 0.09 0.69 -6.64
CA VAL A 174 0.28 2.14 -6.82
C VAL A 174 -1.07 2.83 -7.07
N ASN A 175 -1.92 2.25 -7.91
CA ASN A 175 -3.25 2.81 -8.19
C ASN A 175 -4.17 2.75 -6.95
N ARG A 176 -4.17 1.63 -6.22
CA ARG A 176 -4.94 1.50 -4.96
C ARG A 176 -4.48 2.53 -3.93
N GLN A 177 -3.17 2.74 -3.79
CA GLN A 177 -2.61 3.78 -2.92
C GLN A 177 -3.10 5.17 -3.33
N GLN A 178 -3.01 5.53 -4.61
CA GLN A 178 -3.45 6.85 -5.08
C GLN A 178 -4.94 7.10 -4.81
N LYS A 179 -5.79 6.09 -5.06
CA LYS A 179 -7.22 6.16 -4.74
C LYS A 179 -7.45 6.37 -3.24
N PHE A 180 -6.75 5.61 -2.40
CA PHE A 180 -6.81 5.74 -0.96
C PHE A 180 -6.40 7.15 -0.49
N GLU A 181 -5.25 7.67 -0.94
CA GLU A 181 -4.79 9.02 -0.61
C GLU A 181 -5.83 10.08 -1.00
N ASN A 182 -6.42 9.96 -2.19
CA ASN A 182 -7.46 10.87 -2.67
C ASN A 182 -8.71 10.84 -1.78
N THR A 183 -9.19 9.65 -1.41
CA THR A 183 -10.35 9.50 -0.51
C THR A 183 -10.10 10.11 0.86
N ILE A 184 -8.89 9.94 1.41
CA ILE A 184 -8.52 10.57 2.69
C ILE A 184 -8.49 12.10 2.56
N LEU A 185 -7.92 12.64 1.48
CA LEU A 185 -7.89 14.08 1.23
C LEU A 185 -9.29 14.68 1.05
N GLU A 186 -10.18 13.97 0.36
CA GLU A 186 -11.58 14.37 0.19
C GLU A 186 -12.31 14.39 1.54
N LYS A 187 -12.16 13.32 2.34
CA LYS A 187 -12.75 13.27 3.68
C LYS A 187 -12.28 14.44 4.56
N ILE A 188 -11.00 14.78 4.51
CA ILE A 188 -10.42 15.92 5.24
C ILE A 188 -11.02 17.25 4.77
N LYS A 189 -11.16 17.45 3.45
CA LYS A 189 -11.79 18.65 2.89
C LYS A 189 -13.25 18.77 3.34
N ASP A 190 -14.01 17.68 3.30
CA ASP A 190 -15.41 17.65 3.69
C ASP A 190 -15.58 17.93 5.19
N THR A 191 -14.77 17.30 6.03
CA THR A 191 -14.75 17.55 7.47
C THR A 191 -14.42 19.03 7.76
N ARG A 192 -13.41 19.60 7.09
CA ARG A 192 -13.06 21.01 7.24
C ARG A 192 -14.21 21.92 6.81
N LEU A 193 -14.85 21.64 5.69
CA LEU A 193 -15.99 22.41 5.20
C LEU A 193 -17.17 22.34 6.16
N ALA A 194 -17.53 21.14 6.62
CA ALA A 194 -18.62 20.93 7.58
C ALA A 194 -18.39 21.70 8.88
N TYR A 195 -17.16 21.65 9.43
CA TYR A 195 -16.80 22.39 10.63
C TYR A 195 -16.90 23.90 10.44
N VAL A 196 -16.36 24.42 9.33
CA VAL A 196 -16.42 25.86 9.01
C VAL A 196 -17.86 26.33 8.81
N CYS A 197 -18.67 25.58 8.07
CA CYS A 197 -20.06 25.94 7.80
C CYS A 197 -20.92 25.90 9.07
N CYS A 198 -20.63 24.96 9.98
CA CYS A 198 -21.22 24.96 11.31
C CYS A 198 -20.84 26.23 12.08
N ARG A 199 -19.57 26.67 12.09
CA ARG A 199 -19.20 27.94 12.75
C ARG A 199 -19.89 29.16 12.15
N LYS A 200 -20.07 29.19 10.83
CA LYS A 200 -20.73 30.28 10.10
C LYS A 200 -22.20 30.43 10.49
N SER A 201 -22.91 29.35 10.82
CA SER A 201 -24.31 29.42 11.27
C SER A 201 -24.48 30.13 12.62
N PHE A 202 -23.38 30.29 13.37
CA PHE A 202 -23.30 31.07 14.61
C PHE A 202 -22.72 32.49 14.41
N ASN A 203 -22.76 33.04 13.18
CA ASN A 203 -22.31 34.41 12.84
C ASN A 203 -20.82 34.72 13.08
N PHE A 204 -19.93 33.72 13.09
CA PHE A 204 -18.48 33.97 13.03
C PHE A 204 -18.07 34.39 11.60
N GLU A 205 -17.22 35.42 11.50
CA GLU A 205 -16.62 35.81 10.21
C GLU A 205 -15.76 34.67 9.67
N VAL A 206 -16.25 34.01 8.62
CA VAL A 206 -15.44 33.11 7.80
C VAL A 206 -15.51 33.58 6.37
N GLU A 207 -14.49 34.34 5.95
CA GLU A 207 -14.40 34.88 4.60
C GLU A 207 -14.29 33.76 3.55
N GLY A 208 -15.04 33.89 2.45
CA GLY A 208 -14.80 33.13 1.21
C GLY A 208 -15.30 31.68 1.17
N VAL A 209 -16.09 31.20 2.14
CA VAL A 209 -16.60 29.81 2.14
C VAL A 209 -18.07 29.73 1.72
N ASP A 210 -18.32 29.02 0.62
CA ASP A 210 -19.65 28.65 0.14
C ASP A 210 -20.13 27.37 0.83
N CYS A 211 -21.12 27.53 1.71
CA CYS A 211 -21.72 26.45 2.49
C CYS A 211 -22.93 25.80 1.80
N ASN A 212 -23.24 26.21 0.56
CA ASN A 212 -24.36 25.67 -0.21
C ASN A 212 -23.95 24.55 -1.18
N ARG A 213 -22.75 23.97 -1.07
CA ARG A 213 -22.40 22.79 -1.87
C ARG A 213 -23.29 21.63 -1.45
N PRO A 214 -24.16 21.10 -2.34
CA PRO A 214 -24.81 19.83 -2.07
C PRO A 214 -23.68 18.80 -1.94
N THR A 215 -23.69 18.01 -0.86
CA THR A 215 -22.98 16.73 -0.86
C THR A 215 -23.48 15.97 -2.09
N GLU A 216 -22.65 15.85 -3.12
CA GLU A 216 -22.94 14.92 -4.21
C GLU A 216 -23.05 13.56 -3.54
N ASN A 217 -24.29 13.06 -3.48
CA ASN A 217 -24.58 11.74 -2.97
C ASN A 217 -23.67 10.77 -3.70
N ALA A 218 -22.77 10.13 -2.96
CA ALA A 218 -22.24 8.84 -3.35
C ALA A 218 -23.45 7.89 -3.42
N THR A 219 -24.11 7.84 -4.58
CA THR A 219 -24.92 6.71 -4.97
C THR A 219 -23.98 5.52 -5.05
N VAL A 220 -23.89 4.81 -3.93
CA VAL A 220 -23.59 3.39 -3.90
C VAL A 220 -24.75 2.73 -4.64
N ASP A 221 -24.68 2.71 -5.96
CA ASP A 221 -25.53 1.83 -6.75
C ASP A 221 -24.86 0.46 -6.71
N GLY A 222 -25.20 -0.28 -5.67
CA GLY A 222 -25.04 -1.71 -5.65
C GLY A 222 -26.02 -2.29 -6.66
N THR A 223 -25.52 -2.67 -7.82
CA THR A 223 -26.13 -3.72 -8.61
C THR A 223 -25.13 -4.86 -8.75
N VAL A 224 -25.43 -5.90 -7.98
CA VAL A 224 -25.07 -7.28 -8.27
C VAL A 224 -25.74 -7.62 -9.60
N ASP A 225 -24.94 -7.91 -10.62
CA ASP A 225 -25.07 -9.04 -11.54
C ASP A 225 -23.76 -9.22 -12.32
#